data_AF-A0A0D0UU66-F1
#
_entry.id   AF-A0A0D0UU66-F1
#
_cell.length_a   1.000
_cell.length_b   1.000
_cell.length_c   1.000
_cell.angle_alpha   90.00
_cell.angle_beta   90.00
_cell.angle_gamma   90.00
#
_symmetry.space_group_name_H-M   'P 1'
#
loop_
_entity.id
_entity.type
_entity.pdbx_description
1 polymer ?
#
loop_
_entity_poly.entity_id
_entity_poly.type
_entity_poly.pdbx_seq_one_letter_code
_entity_poly.pdbx_strand_id
1 'polypeptide(L)'
;MTEHRPSSPSTSTSQRNQSAKGLKRRGTYGTENHLVFHEDFQEEWKPLKIRELIRPLTVRQWIEGGKIHREPVSRETPRFELFFDLFWSVWEEARKFANQSGTDDLLHRLWILIGMMTLIGYTANASAIELEPTGEEEIVDHSAVRAAVAFWLVIKLTRVIVLLYYAWKLPSFRGAHIWKAIAVLIPMFFLLPLIWVTSRTAQIVLATLLIVVDVCRIDLLELAIRGRIYEFQQRRAEGKKGLDMKGWHRMPDLPQGYKIPVMNIEHAVERLGAFVVIVLGEMVMNLVYTATKGEIGVSHQFGKAALGLMVAWAINYLEPNADYEHALRHSWFSGVCFTFFHWPLCAALVLASAASGKMVANDEVDSGVHWYWGSGVGFAIIFMAILDLTHHNLAPGQARIARVIRALLALCAGLSLILFSLGTEHMSSTAVLAITVGITWFLLAFDIVGMLPKPGTVQKEELERREREEEQGKGVVVQDMDGRGRLERVDGVGEVREERIEEGRLEEGNRS
;
A
#
# COMPACT_ATOMS: atom_id res chain seq x y z
N MET A 1 34.02 -75.80 7.30
CA MET A 1 33.85 -76.01 5.85
C MET A 1 33.25 -74.73 5.28
N THR A 2 33.93 -74.25 4.25
CA THR A 2 33.76 -73.01 3.48
C THR A 2 32.49 -72.99 2.63
N GLU A 3 31.81 -71.84 2.48
CA GLU A 3 31.82 -71.03 1.23
C GLU A 3 30.88 -69.79 1.26
N HIS A 4 31.47 -68.66 0.87
CA HIS A 4 31.01 -67.46 0.15
C HIS A 4 29.66 -66.72 0.36
N ARG A 5 29.82 -65.40 0.68
CA ARG A 5 28.97 -64.19 0.53
C ARG A 5 28.49 -63.90 -0.92
N PRO A 6 27.72 -62.81 -1.28
CA PRO A 6 27.23 -61.62 -0.52
C PRO A 6 25.76 -61.13 -0.80
N SER A 7 25.25 -60.16 -0.02
CA SER A 7 24.79 -58.82 -0.49
C SER A 7 23.80 -58.14 0.48
N SER A 8 23.95 -56.81 0.59
CA SER A 8 23.03 -55.83 1.20
C SER A 8 22.82 -54.70 0.18
N PRO A 9 22.04 -53.64 0.47
CA PRO A 9 20.60 -53.55 0.72
C PRO A 9 19.88 -52.80 -0.43
N SER A 10 18.55 -52.89 -0.57
CA SER A 10 17.81 -51.99 -1.49
C SER A 10 16.58 -51.35 -0.84
N THR A 11 16.63 -50.03 -0.83
CA THR A 11 15.64 -49.07 -0.34
C THR A 11 14.66 -48.70 -1.46
N SER A 12 13.38 -48.66 -1.10
CA SER A 12 12.35 -47.69 -1.47
C SER A 12 12.06 -47.33 -2.95
N THR A 13 10.76 -47.39 -3.26
CA THR A 13 9.92 -46.47 -4.06
C THR A 13 9.40 -47.04 -5.39
N SER A 14 8.10 -47.34 -5.42
CA SER A 14 7.20 -47.16 -6.57
C SER A 14 5.78 -47.62 -6.18
N GLN A 15 4.91 -46.69 -5.80
CA GLN A 15 3.46 -46.89 -5.96
C GLN A 15 2.88 -45.66 -6.64
N ARG A 16 2.60 -45.84 -7.92
CA ARG A 16 1.86 -44.94 -8.80
C ARG A 16 0.40 -45.41 -8.78
N ASN A 17 -0.50 -44.45 -8.59
CA ASN A 17 -1.92 -44.43 -8.93
C ASN A 17 -2.81 -45.59 -8.48
N GLN A 18 -3.63 -45.33 -7.46
CA GLN A 18 -5.03 -45.76 -7.46
C GLN A 18 -5.89 -44.78 -6.65
N SER A 19 -6.78 -44.09 -7.38
CA SER A 19 -8.11 -43.61 -7.01
C SER A 19 -8.30 -42.92 -5.64
N ALA A 20 -8.68 -41.63 -5.72
CA ALA A 20 -9.30 -40.86 -4.65
C ALA A 20 -10.68 -41.44 -4.25
N LYS A 21 -10.68 -42.57 -3.54
CA LYS A 21 -11.82 -43.08 -2.77
C LYS A 21 -11.32 -43.42 -1.38
N GLY A 22 -11.55 -42.51 -0.44
CA GLY A 22 -11.33 -42.79 0.98
C GLY A 22 -10.68 -41.67 1.77
N LEU A 23 -11.27 -40.46 1.75
CA LEU A 23 -11.09 -39.59 2.91
C LEU A 23 -12.02 -40.10 4.02
N LYS A 24 -11.51 -40.98 4.89
CA LYS A 24 -12.13 -41.24 6.19
C LYS A 24 -12.03 -39.98 7.04
N ARG A 25 -13.05 -39.12 7.00
CA ARG A 25 -13.17 -37.97 7.89
C ARG A 25 -13.51 -38.49 9.28
N ARG A 26 -12.57 -38.31 10.21
CA ARG A 26 -12.67 -38.78 11.60
C ARG A 26 -13.58 -37.81 12.37
N GLY A 27 -14.86 -38.13 12.48
CA GLY A 27 -15.78 -37.44 13.38
C GLY A 27 -15.52 -37.88 14.83
N THR A 28 -15.25 -36.92 15.71
CA THR A 28 -15.31 -37.16 17.16
C THR A 28 -16.65 -36.59 17.60
N TYR A 29 -17.56 -37.46 18.05
CA TYR A 29 -18.94 -37.27 18.53
C TYR A 29 -20.09 -37.52 17.53
N GLY A 30 -21.01 -38.39 17.97
CA GLY A 30 -22.28 -38.74 17.31
C GLY A 30 -22.20 -39.95 16.38
N THR A 31 -23.13 -40.91 16.54
CA THR A 31 -23.30 -42.01 15.59
C THR A 31 -23.62 -41.44 14.20
N GLU A 32 -22.87 -41.84 13.17
CA GLU A 32 -22.88 -41.26 11.80
C GLU A 32 -24.22 -41.31 11.03
N ASN A 33 -25.34 -41.69 11.67
CA ASN A 33 -26.63 -41.97 11.03
C ASN A 33 -27.56 -40.74 10.87
N HIS A 34 -27.20 -39.57 11.41
CA HIS A 34 -28.08 -38.38 11.44
C HIS A 34 -27.63 -37.23 10.53
N LEU A 35 -26.42 -37.29 9.98
CA LEU A 35 -25.80 -36.23 9.19
C LEU A 35 -25.73 -36.66 7.72
N VAL A 36 -26.37 -35.89 6.83
CA VAL A 36 -26.34 -36.13 5.39
C VAL A 36 -25.74 -34.90 4.71
N PHE A 37 -24.65 -35.10 3.98
CA PHE A 37 -24.05 -34.07 3.12
C PHE A 37 -24.64 -34.21 1.72
N HIS A 38 -25.24 -33.15 1.19
CA HIS A 38 -25.74 -33.14 -0.19
C HIS A 38 -24.61 -32.71 -1.13
N GLU A 39 -24.27 -33.57 -2.10
CA GLU A 39 -23.36 -33.24 -3.20
C GLU A 39 -24.08 -32.46 -4.33
N ASP A 40 -25.41 -32.38 -4.29
CA ASP A 40 -26.26 -32.03 -5.45
C ASP A 40 -26.79 -30.59 -5.51
N PHE A 41 -26.42 -29.68 -4.59
CA PHE A 41 -26.84 -28.26 -4.69
C PHE A 41 -25.84 -27.44 -5.52
N GLN A 42 -25.71 -27.78 -6.80
CA GLN A 42 -25.31 -26.82 -7.84
C GLN A 42 -26.55 -26.34 -8.59
N GLU A 43 -27.47 -25.64 -7.91
CA GLU A 43 -28.46 -24.84 -8.64
C GLU A 43 -27.74 -23.59 -9.17
N GLU A 44 -27.57 -23.52 -10.49
CA GLU A 44 -27.01 -22.36 -11.21
C GLU A 44 -27.76 -21.07 -10.83
N TRP A 45 -27.14 -20.23 -9.99
CA TRP A 45 -27.65 -18.91 -9.65
C TRP A 45 -27.57 -17.98 -10.88
N LYS A 46 -28.71 -17.70 -11.52
CA LYS A 46 -28.82 -16.71 -12.62
C LYS A 46 -29.49 -15.43 -12.11
N PRO A 47 -28.72 -14.38 -11.75
CA PRO A 47 -29.31 -13.15 -11.24
C PRO A 47 -29.93 -12.37 -12.40
N LEU A 48 -31.22 -12.03 -12.29
CA LEU A 48 -31.92 -11.25 -13.31
C LEU A 48 -31.92 -9.75 -12.98
N LYS A 49 -31.52 -9.36 -11.76
CA LYS A 49 -31.49 -7.95 -11.30
C LYS A 49 -30.21 -7.61 -10.53
N ILE A 50 -29.76 -6.35 -10.64
CA ILE A 50 -28.54 -5.82 -9.98
C ILE A 50 -28.59 -5.98 -8.44
N ARG A 51 -29.76 -5.90 -7.82
CA ARG A 51 -29.92 -6.11 -6.37
C ARG A 51 -29.72 -7.57 -5.92
N GLU A 52 -29.81 -8.52 -6.84
CA GLU A 52 -29.62 -9.97 -6.61
C GLU A 52 -28.16 -10.39 -6.81
N LEU A 53 -27.27 -9.44 -7.12
CA LEU A 53 -25.82 -9.62 -7.11
C LEU A 53 -25.28 -9.81 -5.67
N ILE A 54 -26.01 -9.29 -4.68
CA ILE A 54 -25.79 -9.54 -3.26
C ILE A 54 -26.65 -10.76 -2.89
N ARG A 55 -26.03 -11.93 -2.71
CA ARG A 55 -26.77 -13.15 -2.34
C ARG A 55 -27.48 -12.98 -0.99
N PRO A 56 -28.75 -13.39 -0.84
CA PRO A 56 -29.42 -13.45 0.46
C PRO A 56 -28.75 -14.51 1.35
N LEU A 57 -28.85 -14.29 2.67
CA LEU A 57 -28.39 -15.24 3.69
C LEU A 57 -29.03 -16.62 3.43
N THR A 58 -28.20 -17.56 3.01
CA THR A 58 -28.60 -18.94 2.71
C THR A 58 -28.58 -19.75 4.01
N VAL A 59 -29.67 -20.44 4.32
CA VAL A 59 -29.78 -21.29 5.51
C VAL A 59 -28.88 -22.52 5.30
N ARG A 60 -27.69 -22.50 5.91
CA ARG A 60 -26.61 -23.50 5.72
C ARG A 60 -26.87 -24.85 6.38
N GLN A 61 -27.87 -24.91 7.25
CA GLN A 61 -28.26 -26.11 7.99
C GLN A 61 -29.76 -26.08 8.23
N TRP A 62 -30.45 -27.15 7.87
CA TRP A 62 -31.85 -27.34 8.21
C TRP A 62 -32.09 -28.76 8.72
N ILE A 63 -33.16 -28.91 9.51
CA ILE A 63 -33.57 -30.19 10.08
C ILE A 63 -34.77 -30.66 9.29
N GLU A 64 -34.64 -31.82 8.66
CA GLU A 64 -35.73 -32.46 7.93
C GLU A 64 -35.75 -33.95 8.27
N GLY A 65 -36.93 -34.47 8.67
CA GLY A 65 -37.08 -35.88 9.01
C GLY A 65 -36.18 -36.40 10.15
N GLY A 66 -35.77 -35.53 11.08
CA GLY A 66 -34.87 -35.90 12.20
C GLY A 66 -33.40 -36.03 11.81
N LYS A 67 -33.01 -35.59 10.60
CA LYS A 67 -31.63 -35.55 10.12
C LYS A 67 -31.19 -34.10 9.88
N ILE A 68 -29.90 -33.85 10.07
CA ILE A 68 -29.27 -32.55 9.90
C ILE A 68 -28.56 -32.52 8.55
N HIS A 69 -28.96 -31.61 7.69
CA HIS A 69 -28.39 -31.43 6.36
C HIS A 69 -27.38 -30.26 6.37
N ARG A 70 -26.18 -30.43 5.78
CA ARG A 70 -25.09 -29.42 5.73
C ARG A 70 -24.39 -29.37 4.36
N GLU A 71 -23.97 -28.18 3.92
CA GLU A 71 -23.13 -27.98 2.73
C GLU A 71 -21.68 -28.49 2.94
N PRO A 72 -21.03 -29.04 1.89
CA PRO A 72 -19.70 -29.67 2.00
C PRO A 72 -18.50 -28.71 1.98
N VAL A 73 -18.67 -27.45 1.55
CA VAL A 73 -17.55 -26.50 1.36
C VAL A 73 -17.70 -25.29 2.28
N SER A 74 -16.76 -25.14 3.22
CA SER A 74 -16.61 -23.88 3.96
C SER A 74 -16.00 -22.84 3.03
N ARG A 75 -16.66 -21.70 2.86
CA ARG A 75 -15.98 -20.50 2.36
C ARG A 75 -15.00 -20.08 3.46
N GLU A 76 -13.73 -20.42 3.31
CA GLU A 76 -12.70 -19.82 4.14
C GLU A 76 -12.66 -18.32 3.82
N THR A 77 -13.34 -17.49 4.61
CA THR A 77 -13.01 -16.06 4.65
C THR A 77 -11.54 -15.98 5.05
N PRO A 78 -10.69 -15.30 4.26
CA PRO A 78 -9.27 -15.31 4.51
C PRO A 78 -9.02 -14.61 5.84
N ARG A 79 -8.59 -15.38 6.83
CA ARG A 79 -8.34 -14.97 8.23
C ARG A 79 -7.37 -13.78 8.36
N PHE A 80 -6.70 -13.43 7.26
CA PHE A 80 -5.64 -12.44 7.14
C PHE A 80 -6.14 -10.98 7.03
N GLU A 81 -7.31 -10.71 6.45
CA GLU A 81 -7.68 -9.34 6.02
C GLU A 81 -8.05 -8.40 7.18
N LEU A 82 -8.77 -8.89 8.19
CA LEU A 82 -9.19 -8.10 9.36
C LEU A 82 -8.03 -7.66 10.26
N PHE A 83 -6.89 -8.37 10.19
CA PHE A 83 -5.73 -8.17 11.07
C PHE A 83 -4.54 -7.53 10.34
N PHE A 84 -4.65 -7.30 9.03
CA PHE A 84 -3.60 -6.67 8.23
C PHE A 84 -3.40 -5.18 8.58
N ASP A 85 -4.47 -4.46 8.92
CA ASP A 85 -4.40 -3.04 9.32
C ASP A 85 -3.52 -2.82 10.56
N LEU A 86 -3.65 -3.66 11.58
CA LEU A 86 -2.85 -3.59 12.81
C LEU A 86 -1.35 -3.76 12.54
N PHE A 87 -0.97 -4.65 11.62
CA PHE A 87 0.42 -4.78 11.14
C PHE A 87 0.84 -3.52 10.36
N TRP A 88 -0.01 -3.05 9.46
CA TRP A 88 0.26 -1.84 8.67
C TRP A 88 0.47 -0.61 9.55
N SER A 89 -0.35 -0.43 10.57
CA SER A 89 -0.27 0.64 11.56
C SER A 89 1.07 0.68 12.28
N VAL A 90 1.63 -0.48 12.65
CA VAL A 90 2.98 -0.57 13.22
C VAL A 90 4.04 -0.19 12.18
N TRP A 91 3.95 -0.75 10.97
CA TRP A 91 4.91 -0.50 9.92
C TRP A 91 4.94 0.98 9.50
N GLU A 92 3.77 1.60 9.37
CA GLU A 92 3.62 3.00 9.02
C GLU A 92 4.30 3.91 10.05
N GLU A 93 4.12 3.63 11.35
CA GLU A 93 4.79 4.35 12.42
C GLU A 93 6.31 4.19 12.39
N ALA A 94 6.80 2.96 12.19
CA ALA A 94 8.22 2.66 12.07
C ALA A 94 8.86 3.44 10.92
N ARG A 95 8.23 3.38 9.74
CA ARG A 95 8.66 4.12 8.56
C ARG A 95 8.66 5.64 8.81
N LYS A 96 7.55 6.19 9.32
CA LYS A 96 7.42 7.63 9.59
C LYS A 96 8.46 8.14 10.58
N PHE A 97 8.79 7.33 11.58
CA PHE A 97 9.81 7.68 12.54
C PHE A 97 11.20 7.59 11.95
N ALA A 98 11.49 6.53 11.21
CA ALA A 98 12.79 6.32 10.58
C ALA A 98 13.10 7.37 9.49
N ASN A 99 12.10 8.13 9.03
CA ASN A 99 12.27 9.23 8.06
C ASN A 99 12.37 10.61 8.72
N GLN A 100 12.31 10.69 10.05
CA GLN A 100 12.48 11.97 10.77
C GLN A 100 13.96 12.30 10.91
N SER A 101 14.28 13.59 10.80
CA SER A 101 15.62 14.09 11.04
C SER A 101 16.08 13.78 12.46
N GLY A 102 17.30 13.26 12.62
CA GLY A 102 17.95 13.12 13.93
C GLY A 102 17.53 11.92 14.77
N THR A 103 16.90 10.91 14.18
CA THR A 103 16.46 9.68 14.87
C THR A 103 17.23 8.42 14.45
N ASP A 104 18.30 8.54 13.67
CA ASP A 104 19.14 7.38 13.29
C ASP A 104 20.17 7.06 14.38
N ASP A 105 19.67 6.56 15.51
CA ASP A 105 20.49 6.15 16.66
C ASP A 105 20.24 4.69 17.07
N LEU A 106 21.00 4.24 18.07
CA LEU A 106 20.91 2.86 18.57
C LEU A 106 19.53 2.55 19.17
N LEU A 107 18.89 3.51 19.86
CA LEU A 107 17.58 3.28 20.47
C LEU A 107 16.52 3.06 19.39
N HIS A 108 16.58 3.84 18.32
CA HIS A 108 15.69 3.65 17.17
C HIS A 108 15.88 2.27 16.54
N ARG A 109 17.12 1.84 16.28
CA ARG A 109 17.43 0.52 15.69
C ARG A 109 17.01 -0.63 16.60
N LEU A 110 17.22 -0.49 17.91
CA LEU A 110 16.77 -1.46 18.90
C LEU A 110 15.24 -1.55 18.93
N TRP A 111 14.54 -0.42 18.85
CA TRP A 111 13.08 -0.39 18.79
C TRP A 111 12.55 -1.07 17.52
N ILE A 112 13.17 -0.86 16.35
CA ILE A 112 12.80 -1.58 15.13
C ILE A 112 12.99 -3.09 15.32
N LEU A 113 14.11 -3.54 15.92
CA LEU A 113 14.36 -4.96 16.15
C LEU A 113 13.32 -5.59 17.10
N ILE A 114 13.02 -4.93 18.22
CA ILE A 114 11.95 -5.34 19.14
C ILE A 114 10.61 -5.37 18.40
N GLY A 115 10.36 -4.40 17.55
CA GLY A 115 9.17 -4.33 16.71
C GLY A 115 9.05 -5.53 15.78
N MET A 116 10.11 -5.90 15.07
CA MET A 116 10.11 -7.07 14.19
C MET A 116 9.86 -8.38 14.97
N MET A 117 10.51 -8.57 16.13
CA MET A 117 10.30 -9.76 16.95
C MET A 117 8.87 -9.86 17.50
N THR A 118 8.30 -8.74 17.97
CA THR A 118 6.93 -8.70 18.50
C THR A 118 5.89 -8.85 17.39
N LEU A 119 6.16 -8.35 16.18
CA LEU A 119 5.31 -8.58 15.00
C LEU A 119 5.24 -10.04 14.60
N ILE A 120 6.34 -10.81 14.72
CA ILE A 120 6.30 -12.27 14.49
C ILE A 120 5.36 -12.94 15.51
N GLY A 121 5.43 -12.52 16.78
CA GLY A 121 4.49 -12.98 17.81
C GLY A 121 3.04 -12.61 17.47
N TYR A 122 2.80 -11.38 17.02
CA TYR A 122 1.48 -10.92 16.58
C TYR A 122 0.94 -11.77 15.43
N THR A 123 1.69 -11.94 14.35
CA THR A 123 1.22 -12.65 13.15
C THR A 123 0.97 -14.13 13.40
N ALA A 124 1.79 -14.79 14.22
CA ALA A 124 1.60 -16.18 14.61
C ALA A 124 0.30 -16.39 15.40
N ASN A 125 -0.07 -15.44 16.26
CA ASN A 125 -1.33 -15.52 17.02
C ASN A 125 -2.52 -15.07 16.17
N ALA A 126 -2.35 -14.09 15.30
CA ALA A 126 -3.39 -13.61 14.40
C ALA A 126 -3.84 -14.70 13.40
N SER A 127 -2.91 -15.51 12.89
CA SER A 127 -3.23 -16.62 11.98
C SER A 127 -4.01 -17.76 12.67
N ALA A 128 -3.91 -17.87 14.00
CA ALA A 128 -4.66 -18.83 14.80
C ALA A 128 -6.09 -18.37 15.14
N ILE A 129 -6.51 -17.16 14.73
CA ILE A 129 -7.85 -16.65 15.02
C ILE A 129 -8.87 -17.30 14.06
N GLU A 130 -9.81 -18.05 14.62
CA GLU A 130 -10.92 -18.65 13.88
C GLU A 130 -12.13 -17.71 13.80
N LEU A 131 -12.52 -17.33 12.58
CA LEU A 131 -13.61 -16.38 12.31
C LEU A 131 -15.01 -17.03 12.33
N GLU A 132 -15.15 -18.27 11.85
CA GLU A 132 -16.38 -19.06 11.93
C GLU A 132 -16.13 -20.27 12.84
N PRO A 133 -16.70 -20.35 14.06
CA PRO A 133 -16.62 -21.56 14.88
C PRO A 133 -17.43 -22.66 14.18
N THR A 134 -16.78 -23.73 13.76
CA THR A 134 -17.40 -24.87 13.06
C THR A 134 -18.07 -25.88 14.00
N GLY A 135 -18.22 -25.55 15.29
CA GLY A 135 -18.85 -26.37 16.32
C GLY A 135 -20.09 -25.71 16.91
N GLU A 136 -20.88 -26.50 17.67
CA GLU A 136 -21.90 -25.98 18.59
C GLU A 136 -21.28 -24.87 19.47
N GLU A 137 -22.07 -23.91 19.94
CA GLU A 137 -21.67 -22.67 20.65
C GLU A 137 -20.85 -22.86 21.96
N GLU A 138 -20.25 -24.02 22.19
CA GLU A 138 -19.36 -24.31 23.31
C GLU A 138 -17.95 -23.74 23.09
N ILE A 139 -17.71 -22.59 23.73
CA ILE A 139 -16.39 -22.09 24.13
C ILE A 139 -15.45 -21.82 22.94
N VAL A 140 -15.73 -20.74 22.21
CA VAL A 140 -14.78 -20.17 21.26
C VAL A 140 -13.50 -19.74 21.99
N ASP A 141 -12.35 -20.33 21.65
CA ASP A 141 -11.08 -19.94 22.26
C ASP A 141 -10.68 -18.51 21.85
N HIS A 142 -10.68 -17.61 22.83
CA HIS A 142 -10.28 -16.21 22.65
C HIS A 142 -8.80 -15.98 22.94
N SER A 143 -8.05 -17.02 23.31
CA SER A 143 -6.64 -16.91 23.70
C SER A 143 -5.77 -16.38 22.55
N ALA A 144 -6.05 -16.79 21.31
CA ALA A 144 -5.37 -16.29 20.11
C ALA A 144 -5.57 -14.78 19.91
N VAL A 145 -6.81 -14.29 20.04
CA VAL A 145 -7.13 -12.86 19.95
C VAL A 145 -6.44 -12.08 21.07
N ARG A 146 -6.51 -12.58 22.31
CA ARG A 146 -5.85 -11.96 23.48
C ARG A 146 -4.34 -11.86 23.28
N ALA A 147 -3.71 -12.93 22.80
CA ALA A 147 -2.28 -12.97 22.56
C ALA A 147 -1.88 -12.00 21.44
N ALA A 148 -2.59 -12.00 20.30
CA ALA A 148 -2.34 -11.06 19.20
C ALA A 148 -2.46 -9.60 19.68
N VAL A 149 -3.55 -9.27 20.37
CA VAL A 149 -3.77 -7.92 20.93
C VAL A 149 -2.68 -7.56 21.94
N ALA A 150 -2.25 -8.49 22.80
CA ALA A 150 -1.18 -8.24 23.74
C ALA A 150 0.16 -7.92 23.05
N PHE A 151 0.55 -8.69 22.02
CA PHE A 151 1.75 -8.38 21.23
C PHE A 151 1.67 -6.99 20.58
N TRP A 152 0.51 -6.65 20.03
CA TRP A 152 0.28 -5.34 19.42
C TRP A 152 0.32 -4.19 20.44
N LEU A 153 -0.26 -4.37 21.62
CA LEU A 153 -0.21 -3.37 22.68
C LEU A 153 1.22 -3.19 23.21
N VAL A 154 2.00 -4.26 23.32
CA VAL A 154 3.41 -4.19 23.74
C VAL A 154 4.22 -3.35 22.75
N ILE A 155 4.12 -3.61 21.45
CA ILE A 155 4.89 -2.83 20.46
C ILE A 155 4.49 -1.35 20.46
N LYS A 156 3.20 -1.02 20.56
CA LYS A 156 2.75 0.39 20.68
C LYS A 156 3.18 1.03 22.01
N LEU A 157 3.19 0.28 23.11
CA LEU A 157 3.69 0.78 24.39
C LEU A 157 5.20 1.08 24.32
N THR A 158 6.00 0.20 23.71
CA THR A 158 7.43 0.48 23.51
C THR A 158 7.64 1.74 22.67
N ARG A 159 6.76 2.00 21.70
CA ARG A 159 6.77 3.23 20.91
C ARG A 159 6.50 4.47 21.76
N VAL A 160 5.51 4.43 22.66
CA VAL A 160 5.24 5.51 23.62
C VAL A 160 6.47 5.77 24.49
N ILE A 161 7.12 4.73 25.02
CA ILE A 161 8.33 4.85 25.85
C ILE A 161 9.46 5.55 25.06
N VAL A 162 9.70 5.12 23.82
CA VAL A 162 10.71 5.74 22.94
C VAL A 162 10.39 7.21 22.69
N LEU A 163 9.13 7.55 22.38
CA LEU A 163 8.71 8.95 22.16
C LEU A 163 8.89 9.82 23.42
N LEU A 164 8.57 9.29 24.60
CA LEU A 164 8.78 10.00 25.87
C LEU A 164 10.27 10.18 26.17
N TYR A 165 11.13 9.21 25.84
CA TYR A 165 12.57 9.36 25.94
C TYR A 165 13.09 10.50 25.05
N TYR A 166 12.65 10.58 23.79
CA TYR A 166 13.01 11.69 22.90
C TYR A 166 12.43 13.03 23.37
N ALA A 167 11.21 13.05 23.92
CA ALA A 167 10.67 14.25 24.53
C ALA A 167 11.59 14.75 25.67
N TRP A 168 12.10 13.84 26.50
CA TRP A 168 13.03 14.21 27.56
C TRP A 168 14.37 14.76 27.02
N LYS A 169 14.98 14.04 26.07
CA LYS A 169 16.30 14.37 25.49
C LYS A 169 16.31 15.54 24.51
N LEU A 170 15.18 15.84 23.85
CA LEU A 170 15.07 16.90 22.85
C LEU A 170 14.07 17.98 23.31
N PRO A 171 14.49 18.92 24.18
CA PRO A 171 13.63 19.96 24.73
C PRO A 171 12.88 20.79 23.69
N SER A 172 13.56 21.11 22.60
CA SER A 172 13.03 21.92 21.50
C SER A 172 11.84 21.27 20.79
N PHE A 173 11.72 19.94 20.83
CA PHE A 173 10.66 19.16 20.17
C PHE A 173 9.74 18.44 21.17
N ARG A 174 9.84 18.78 22.47
CA ARG A 174 9.07 18.16 23.56
C ARG A 174 7.59 18.06 23.26
N GLY A 175 6.99 19.17 22.84
CA GLY A 175 5.57 19.24 22.50
C GLY A 175 5.21 18.20 21.44
N ALA A 176 5.90 18.22 20.30
CA ALA A 176 5.64 17.31 19.19
C ALA A 176 5.76 15.82 19.58
N HIS A 177 6.78 15.45 20.38
CA HIS A 177 6.94 14.07 20.82
C HIS A 177 5.88 13.62 21.84
N ILE A 178 5.48 14.48 22.77
CA ILE A 178 4.41 14.18 23.74
C ILE A 178 3.07 14.00 23.01
N TRP A 179 2.75 14.86 22.05
CA TRP A 179 1.52 14.74 21.27
C TRP A 179 1.50 13.49 20.41
N LYS A 180 2.63 13.13 19.79
CA LYS A 180 2.78 11.83 19.11
C LYS A 180 2.57 10.65 20.07
N ALA A 181 3.08 10.73 21.29
CA ALA A 181 2.89 9.68 22.30
C ALA A 181 1.42 9.55 22.71
N ILE A 182 0.71 10.67 22.93
CA ILE A 182 -0.73 10.68 23.20
C ILE A 182 -1.51 10.11 22.02
N ALA A 183 -1.16 10.50 20.79
CA ALA A 183 -1.82 10.00 19.58
C ALA A 183 -1.69 8.47 19.43
N VAL A 184 -0.56 7.88 19.84
CA VAL A 184 -0.36 6.41 19.86
C VAL A 184 -1.18 5.72 20.97
N LEU A 185 -1.40 6.38 22.11
CA LEU A 185 -2.19 5.81 23.21
C LEU A 185 -3.68 5.70 22.86
N ILE A 186 -4.23 6.61 22.04
CA ILE A 186 -5.65 6.60 21.66
C ILE A 186 -6.07 5.27 21.02
N PRO A 187 -5.46 4.79 19.92
CA PRO A 187 -5.83 3.50 19.33
C PRO A 187 -5.56 2.32 20.28
N MET A 188 -4.56 2.42 21.17
CA MET A 188 -4.36 1.42 22.23
C MET A 188 -5.57 1.32 23.18
N PHE A 189 -6.21 2.45 23.54
CA PHE A 189 -7.43 2.43 24.36
C PHE A 189 -8.63 1.80 23.64
N PHE A 190 -8.73 1.94 22.31
CA PHE A 190 -9.78 1.29 21.53
C PHE A 190 -9.56 -0.23 21.40
N LEU A 191 -8.30 -0.68 21.35
CA LEU A 191 -7.98 -2.11 21.24
C LEU A 191 -7.92 -2.82 22.60
N LEU A 192 -7.67 -2.11 23.70
CA LEU A 192 -7.58 -2.72 25.05
C LEU A 192 -8.82 -3.55 25.44
N PRO A 193 -10.07 -3.10 25.19
CA PRO A 193 -11.27 -3.88 25.46
C PRO A 193 -11.30 -5.25 24.78
N LEU A 194 -10.62 -5.42 23.64
CA LEU A 194 -10.60 -6.67 22.87
C LEU A 194 -10.02 -7.85 23.66
N ILE A 195 -9.25 -7.59 24.73
CA ILE A 195 -8.73 -8.63 25.63
C ILE A 195 -9.86 -9.32 26.42
N TRP A 196 -10.87 -8.55 26.84
CA TRP A 196 -11.95 -9.06 27.70
C TRP A 196 -13.25 -9.33 26.93
N VAL A 197 -13.44 -8.68 25.78
CA VAL A 197 -14.63 -8.89 24.95
C VAL A 197 -14.60 -10.28 24.32
N THR A 198 -15.58 -11.11 24.68
CA THR A 198 -15.76 -12.49 24.16
C THR A 198 -16.69 -12.53 22.93
N SER A 199 -17.54 -11.52 22.73
CA SER A 199 -18.44 -11.47 21.57
C SER A 199 -17.68 -11.18 20.27
N ARG A 200 -17.83 -12.06 19.26
CA ARG A 200 -17.23 -11.90 17.92
C ARG A 200 -17.70 -10.63 17.21
N THR A 201 -18.99 -10.34 17.26
CA THR A 201 -19.55 -9.11 16.66
C THR A 201 -18.93 -7.87 17.29
N ALA A 202 -18.78 -7.86 18.62
CA ALA A 202 -18.14 -6.76 19.31
C ALA A 202 -16.63 -6.66 18.97
N GLN A 203 -15.94 -7.78 18.79
CA GLN A 203 -14.53 -7.80 18.33
C GLN A 203 -14.40 -7.18 16.93
N ILE A 204 -15.27 -7.55 15.98
CA ILE A 204 -15.28 -7.00 14.62
C ILE A 204 -15.60 -5.50 14.63
N VAL A 205 -16.59 -5.07 15.41
CA VAL A 205 -16.96 -3.64 15.52
C VAL A 205 -15.79 -2.84 16.09
N LEU A 206 -15.15 -3.32 17.16
CA LEU A 206 -14.00 -2.65 17.77
C LEU A 206 -12.79 -2.61 16.83
N ALA A 207 -12.49 -3.70 16.11
CA ALA A 207 -11.45 -3.72 15.09
C ALA A 207 -11.75 -2.73 13.95
N THR A 208 -13.01 -2.64 13.52
CA THR A 208 -13.42 -1.68 12.48
C THR A 208 -13.30 -0.24 12.97
N LEU A 209 -13.72 0.05 14.20
CA LEU A 209 -13.55 1.37 14.82
C LEU A 209 -12.07 1.75 14.94
N LEU A 210 -11.20 0.78 15.25
CA LEU A 210 -9.77 1.02 15.29
C LEU A 210 -9.22 1.43 13.91
N ILE A 211 -9.60 0.72 12.84
CA ILE A 211 -9.21 1.09 11.47
C ILE A 211 -9.60 2.55 11.19
N VAL A 212 -10.82 2.94 11.55
CA VAL A 212 -11.29 4.34 11.37
C VAL A 212 -10.42 5.32 12.17
N VAL A 213 -10.10 5.00 13.43
CA VAL A 213 -9.26 5.84 14.30
C VAL A 213 -7.84 5.98 13.74
N ASP A 214 -7.23 4.89 13.28
CA ASP A 214 -5.88 4.89 12.69
C ASP A 214 -5.86 5.69 11.37
N VAL A 215 -6.90 5.57 10.54
CA VAL A 215 -7.07 6.34 9.30
C VAL A 215 -7.30 7.83 9.54
N CYS A 216 -7.94 8.22 10.65
CA CYS A 216 -8.19 9.63 10.96
C CYS A 216 -6.92 10.48 11.18
N ARG A 217 -5.73 9.86 11.26
CA ARG A 217 -4.43 10.56 11.38
C ARG A 217 -4.47 11.68 12.42
N ILE A 218 -4.71 11.29 13.68
CA ILE A 218 -4.88 12.22 14.81
C ILE A 218 -3.72 13.21 14.94
N ASP A 219 -2.50 12.77 14.60
CA ASP A 219 -1.31 13.61 14.58
C ASP A 219 -1.40 14.76 13.57
N LEU A 220 -1.95 14.53 12.38
CA LEU A 220 -2.16 15.59 11.38
C LEU A 220 -3.34 16.50 11.74
N LEU A 221 -4.41 15.94 12.30
CA LEU A 221 -5.54 16.72 12.78
C LEU A 221 -5.14 17.70 13.88
N GLU A 222 -4.28 17.28 14.81
CA GLU A 222 -3.74 18.13 15.86
C GLU A 222 -2.97 19.32 15.28
N LEU A 223 -2.07 19.07 14.32
CA LEU A 223 -1.31 20.12 13.64
C LEU A 223 -2.23 21.09 12.88
N ALA A 224 -3.22 20.55 12.17
CA ALA A 224 -4.18 21.35 11.43
C ALA A 224 -5.02 22.24 12.37
N ILE A 225 -5.55 21.68 13.46
CA ILE A 225 -6.35 22.42 14.44
C ILE A 225 -5.51 23.53 15.09
N ARG A 226 -4.28 23.22 15.51
CA ARG A 226 -3.38 24.21 16.13
C ARG A 226 -2.99 25.33 15.19
N GLY A 227 -2.62 24.98 13.96
CA GLY A 227 -2.32 25.95 12.93
C GLY A 227 -3.51 26.87 12.66
N ARG A 228 -4.73 26.33 12.58
CA ARG A 228 -5.95 27.13 12.40
C ARG A 228 -6.28 28.02 13.61
N ILE A 229 -6.05 27.55 14.84
CA ILE A 229 -6.23 28.38 16.03
C ILE A 229 -5.23 29.55 16.02
N TYR A 230 -3.96 29.28 15.67
CA TYR A 230 -2.93 30.31 15.57
C TYR A 230 -3.24 31.33 14.47
N GLU A 231 -3.62 30.87 13.28
CA GLU A 231 -4.04 31.73 12.16
C GLU A 231 -5.25 32.59 12.54
N PHE A 232 -6.23 32.01 13.25
CA PHE A 232 -7.39 32.75 13.75
C PHE A 232 -7.00 33.84 14.76
N GLN A 233 -6.08 33.55 15.68
CA GLN A 233 -5.55 34.53 16.64
C GLN A 233 -4.80 35.66 15.94
N GLN A 234 -3.97 35.33 14.94
CA GLN A 234 -3.22 36.32 14.16
C GLN A 234 -4.16 37.23 13.35
N ARG A 235 -5.15 36.66 12.67
CA ARG A 235 -6.12 37.44 11.89
C ARG A 235 -7.00 38.31 12.78
N ARG A 236 -7.33 37.86 13.98
CA ARG A 236 -8.03 38.67 15.00
C ARG A 236 -7.17 39.82 15.49
N ALA A 237 -5.86 39.62 15.67
CA ALA A 237 -4.92 40.69 16.00
C ALA A 237 -4.78 41.72 14.86
N GLU A 238 -4.85 41.27 13.61
CA GLU A 238 -4.86 42.12 12.41
C GLU A 238 -6.23 42.76 12.10
N GLY A 239 -7.25 42.55 12.94
CA GLY A 239 -8.60 43.11 12.76
C GLY A 239 -9.42 42.50 11.62
N LYS A 240 -8.95 41.41 10.99
CA LYS A 240 -9.65 40.70 9.92
C LYS A 240 -10.72 39.77 10.49
N LYS A 241 -11.95 39.86 9.97
CA LYS A 241 -13.10 39.01 10.38
C LYS A 241 -13.31 37.84 9.40
N GLY A 242 -13.75 36.68 9.92
CA GLY A 242 -14.11 35.48 9.13
C GLY A 242 -13.00 34.41 9.08
N LEU A 243 -13.27 33.24 8.49
CA LEU A 243 -12.24 32.23 8.15
C LEU A 243 -11.71 32.50 6.73
N ASP A 244 -10.38 32.40 6.54
CA ASP A 244 -9.80 32.38 5.20
C ASP A 244 -9.81 30.94 4.70
N MET A 245 -10.66 30.71 3.70
CA MET A 245 -10.75 29.41 3.01
C MET A 245 -9.65 29.27 1.95
N LYS A 246 -8.96 30.36 1.59
CA LYS A 246 -7.95 30.35 0.53
C LYS A 246 -6.76 29.53 1.01
N GLY A 247 -6.35 28.55 0.20
CA GLY A 247 -5.21 27.69 0.52
C GLY A 247 -5.49 26.58 1.55
N TRP A 248 -6.75 26.17 1.76
CA TRP A 248 -7.11 25.01 2.62
C TRP A 248 -6.21 23.79 2.38
N HIS A 249 -5.80 23.58 1.13
CA HIS A 249 -5.00 22.44 0.70
C HIS A 249 -3.59 22.40 1.32
N ARG A 250 -3.10 23.51 1.88
CA ARG A 250 -1.80 23.60 2.56
C ARG A 250 -1.97 23.55 4.07
N MET A 251 -0.96 23.00 4.76
CA MET A 251 -0.94 22.98 6.22
C MET A 251 -0.75 24.43 6.73
N PRO A 252 -1.53 24.89 7.72
CA PRO A 252 -1.36 26.24 8.26
C PRO A 252 -0.04 26.38 9.03
N ASP A 253 0.48 27.60 9.10
CA ASP A 253 1.68 27.91 9.87
C ASP A 253 1.44 27.68 11.38
N LEU A 254 2.50 27.22 12.05
CA LEU A 254 2.49 26.95 13.47
C LEU A 254 3.13 28.12 14.24
N PRO A 255 2.80 28.27 15.54
CA PRO A 255 3.46 29.27 16.38
C PRO A 255 4.99 29.13 16.32
N GLN A 256 5.73 30.24 16.25
CA GLN A 256 7.20 30.24 16.11
C GLN A 256 7.95 29.40 17.18
N GLY A 257 7.36 29.24 18.36
CA GLY A 257 7.93 28.41 19.45
C GLY A 257 7.66 26.90 19.32
N TYR A 258 6.77 26.48 18.41
CA TYR A 258 6.40 25.09 18.22
C TYR A 258 7.17 24.48 17.04
N LYS A 259 8.14 23.62 17.36
CA LYS A 259 8.99 22.96 16.36
C LYS A 259 8.56 21.51 16.16
N ILE A 260 8.56 21.07 14.91
CA ILE A 260 8.26 19.68 14.52
C ILE A 260 9.50 19.09 13.85
N PRO A 261 9.85 17.83 14.16
CA PRO A 261 10.90 17.13 13.43
C PRO A 261 10.55 17.05 11.93
N VAL A 262 11.48 17.48 11.07
CA VAL A 262 11.29 17.46 9.62
C VAL A 262 11.32 16.02 9.13
N MET A 263 10.41 15.66 8.22
CA MET A 263 10.45 14.39 7.52
C MET A 263 11.19 14.56 6.19
N ASN A 264 12.14 13.68 5.91
CA ASN A 264 12.74 13.58 4.59
C ASN A 264 11.74 12.89 3.65
N ILE A 265 11.19 13.66 2.70
CA ILE A 265 10.12 13.19 1.82
C ILE A 265 10.69 12.21 0.80
N GLU A 266 11.88 12.48 0.27
CA GLU A 266 12.57 11.67 -0.73
C GLU A 266 12.78 10.24 -0.22
N HIS A 267 13.36 10.09 0.98
CA HIS A 267 13.51 8.78 1.61
C HIS A 267 12.17 8.14 2.00
N ALA A 268 11.17 8.95 2.35
CA ALA A 268 9.86 8.43 2.70
C ALA A 268 9.12 7.80 1.51
N VAL A 269 9.30 8.36 0.31
CA VAL A 269 8.80 7.84 -0.95
C VAL A 269 9.59 6.60 -1.37
N GLU A 270 10.92 6.69 -1.35
CA GLU A 270 11.82 5.59 -1.71
C GLU A 270 11.54 4.32 -0.88
N ARG A 271 11.36 4.45 0.44
CA ARG A 271 11.05 3.31 1.32
C ARG A 271 9.66 2.72 1.07
N LEU A 272 8.69 3.55 0.67
CA LEU A 272 7.34 3.08 0.38
C LEU A 272 7.32 2.32 -0.95
N GLY A 273 7.99 2.83 -1.99
CA GLY A 273 8.19 2.11 -3.24
C GLY A 273 8.97 0.81 -3.04
N ALA A 274 10.06 0.83 -2.26
CA ALA A 274 10.80 -0.37 -1.92
C ALA A 274 9.94 -1.43 -1.22
N PHE A 275 8.98 -1.02 -0.37
CA PHE A 275 8.05 -1.95 0.27
C PHE A 275 7.07 -2.59 -0.73
N VAL A 276 6.53 -1.81 -1.67
CA VAL A 276 5.69 -2.36 -2.76
C VAL A 276 6.48 -3.38 -3.59
N VAL A 277 7.73 -3.08 -3.92
CA VAL A 277 8.62 -4.01 -4.64
C VAL A 277 8.89 -5.28 -3.83
N ILE A 278 9.07 -5.20 -2.51
CA ILE A 278 9.23 -6.37 -1.64
C ILE A 278 7.96 -7.23 -1.65
N VAL A 279 6.78 -6.61 -1.52
CA VAL A 279 5.48 -7.33 -1.57
C VAL A 279 5.28 -8.00 -2.93
N LEU A 280 5.69 -7.34 -4.01
CA LEU A 280 5.68 -7.92 -5.35
C LEU A 280 6.71 -9.06 -5.49
N GLY A 281 7.86 -8.93 -4.84
CA GLY A 281 8.87 -9.98 -4.75
C GLY A 281 8.34 -11.26 -4.10
N GLU A 282 7.48 -11.15 -3.08
CA GLU A 282 6.77 -12.30 -2.49
C GLU A 282 5.89 -13.01 -3.53
N MET A 283 5.21 -12.27 -4.42
CA MET A 283 4.48 -12.88 -5.54
C MET A 283 5.41 -13.65 -6.47
N VAL A 284 6.58 -13.09 -6.80
CA VAL A 284 7.58 -13.78 -7.65
C VAL A 284 8.10 -15.05 -6.97
N MET A 285 8.32 -15.03 -5.66
CA MET A 285 8.73 -16.21 -4.89
C MET A 285 7.68 -17.32 -4.94
N ASN A 286 6.38 -16.97 -4.86
CA ASN A 286 5.29 -17.94 -4.95
C ASN A 286 5.10 -18.55 -6.35
N LEU A 287 5.69 -17.96 -7.40
CA LEU A 287 5.69 -18.53 -8.75
C LEU A 287 6.78 -19.61 -8.93
N VAL A 288 7.74 -19.70 -8.01
CA VAL A 288 8.81 -20.71 -8.09
C VAL A 288 8.20 -22.10 -7.85
N TYR A 289 8.40 -22.99 -8.82
CA TYR A 289 7.94 -24.37 -8.74
C TYR A 289 9.13 -25.34 -8.73
N THR A 290 8.91 -26.55 -8.22
CA THR A 290 9.93 -27.61 -8.18
C THR A 290 9.64 -28.64 -9.27
N ALA A 291 10.62 -28.87 -10.14
CA ALA A 291 10.51 -29.88 -11.19
C ALA A 291 10.56 -31.30 -10.59
N THR A 292 9.71 -32.19 -11.07
CA THR A 292 9.71 -33.59 -10.65
C THR A 292 10.72 -34.41 -11.46
N LYS A 293 11.18 -35.54 -10.88
CA LYS A 293 12.20 -36.39 -11.50
C LYS A 293 11.68 -36.97 -12.82
N GLY A 294 12.21 -36.46 -13.94
CA GLY A 294 11.83 -36.85 -15.30
C GLY A 294 11.23 -35.71 -16.13
N GLU A 295 10.88 -34.58 -15.53
CA GLU A 295 10.51 -33.36 -16.24
C GLU A 295 11.79 -32.62 -16.68
N ILE A 296 12.07 -32.66 -17.98
CA ILE A 296 13.20 -31.97 -18.59
C ILE A 296 12.66 -30.93 -19.57
N GLY A 297 13.02 -29.66 -19.39
CA GLY A 297 12.65 -28.57 -20.30
C GLY A 297 11.40 -27.78 -19.88
N VAL A 298 10.68 -27.25 -20.87
CA VAL A 298 9.52 -26.37 -20.67
C VAL A 298 8.30 -27.20 -20.26
N SER A 299 7.94 -27.15 -18.99
CA SER A 299 6.76 -27.82 -18.44
C SER A 299 5.50 -26.94 -18.55
N HIS A 300 4.32 -27.53 -18.34
CA HIS A 300 3.07 -26.76 -18.24
C HIS A 300 3.12 -25.79 -17.04
N GLN A 301 3.73 -26.21 -15.93
CA GLN A 301 3.96 -25.37 -14.76
C GLN A 301 4.90 -24.19 -15.06
N PHE A 302 5.92 -24.39 -15.91
CA PHE A 302 6.75 -23.29 -16.40
C PHE A 302 5.92 -22.21 -17.09
N GLY A 303 5.01 -22.61 -17.99
CA GLY A 303 4.13 -21.68 -18.70
C GLY A 303 3.28 -20.86 -17.74
N LYS A 304 2.68 -21.49 -16.73
CA LYS A 304 1.89 -20.79 -15.69
C LYS A 304 2.75 -19.84 -14.86
N ALA A 305 3.93 -20.28 -14.42
CA ALA A 305 4.87 -19.44 -13.67
C ALA A 305 5.33 -18.22 -14.50
N ALA A 306 5.62 -18.42 -15.79
CA ALA A 306 5.99 -17.34 -16.71
C ALA A 306 4.85 -16.34 -16.89
N LEU A 307 3.61 -16.79 -17.05
CA LEU A 307 2.44 -15.90 -17.13
C LEU A 307 2.26 -15.08 -15.84
N GLY A 308 2.39 -15.72 -14.68
CA GLY A 308 2.37 -15.01 -13.39
C GLY A 308 3.48 -13.96 -13.27
N LEU A 309 4.69 -14.30 -13.75
CA LEU A 309 5.84 -13.40 -13.73
C LEU A 309 5.63 -12.21 -14.67
N MET A 310 5.02 -12.44 -15.84
CA MET A 310 4.63 -11.39 -16.78
C MET A 310 3.65 -10.40 -16.15
N VAL A 311 2.72 -10.86 -15.31
CA VAL A 311 1.82 -9.98 -14.56
C VAL A 311 2.59 -9.19 -13.49
N ALA A 312 3.44 -9.86 -12.71
CA ALA A 312 4.29 -9.20 -11.71
C ALA A 312 5.13 -8.08 -12.34
N TRP A 313 5.78 -8.40 -13.44
CA TRP A 313 6.62 -7.47 -14.18
C TRP A 313 5.82 -6.27 -14.71
N ALA A 314 4.63 -6.50 -15.27
CA ALA A 314 3.78 -5.44 -15.77
C ALA A 314 3.33 -4.48 -14.66
N ILE A 315 2.94 -5.01 -13.49
CA ILE A 315 2.56 -4.19 -12.32
C ILE A 315 3.72 -3.32 -11.85
N ASN A 316 4.93 -3.86 -11.76
CA ASN A 316 6.11 -3.08 -11.35
C ASN A 316 6.39 -1.91 -12.29
N TYR A 317 6.13 -2.08 -13.58
CA TYR A 317 6.45 -1.08 -14.60
C TYR A 317 5.35 -0.04 -14.80
N LEU A 318 4.15 -0.26 -14.25
CA LEU A 318 3.04 0.71 -14.24
C LEU A 318 3.25 1.84 -13.22
N GLU A 319 4.31 1.82 -12.40
CA GLU A 319 4.62 2.92 -11.51
C GLU A 319 4.96 4.21 -12.30
N PRO A 320 4.42 5.38 -11.92
CA PRO A 320 4.49 6.58 -12.72
C PRO A 320 5.93 7.13 -12.82
N ASN A 321 6.40 7.35 -14.06
CA ASN A 321 7.69 7.96 -14.36
C ASN A 321 7.59 9.44 -14.75
N ALA A 322 8.54 10.19 -14.17
CA ALA A 322 9.09 11.51 -14.49
C ALA A 322 8.13 12.68 -14.80
N ASP A 323 8.30 13.78 -14.06
CA ASP A 323 7.64 15.10 -14.19
C ASP A 323 6.30 15.31 -13.47
N TYR A 324 6.25 14.87 -12.21
CA TYR A 324 5.19 15.25 -11.27
C TYR A 324 5.73 15.86 -9.97
N GLU A 325 4.96 16.80 -9.41
CA GLU A 325 5.12 17.19 -8.02
C GLU A 325 4.49 16.10 -7.15
N HIS A 326 5.29 15.59 -6.23
CA HIS A 326 4.91 14.43 -5.43
C HIS A 326 3.71 14.72 -4.51
N ALA A 327 2.84 13.73 -4.32
CA ALA A 327 1.60 13.84 -3.53
C ALA A 327 1.83 14.38 -2.11
N LEU A 328 2.92 13.95 -1.45
CA LEU A 328 3.31 14.42 -0.12
C LEU A 328 3.72 15.91 -0.07
N ARG A 329 4.03 16.55 -1.22
CA ARG A 329 4.41 17.97 -1.31
C ARG A 329 3.23 18.86 -1.71
N HIS A 330 2.36 18.35 -2.57
CA HIS A 330 1.29 19.13 -3.20
C HIS A 330 0.21 19.61 -2.21
N SER A 331 -0.35 18.69 -1.41
CA SER A 331 -1.38 19.03 -0.42
C SER A 331 -1.41 18.04 0.74
N TRP A 332 -1.85 18.49 1.92
CA TRP A 332 -1.97 17.59 3.08
C TRP A 332 -2.95 16.45 2.79
N PHE A 333 -4.03 16.73 2.04
CA PHE A 333 -5.02 15.74 1.65
C PHE A 333 -4.44 14.71 0.67
N SER A 334 -3.72 15.17 -0.36
CA SER A 334 -3.05 14.28 -1.29
C SER A 334 -2.02 13.39 -0.58
N GLY A 335 -1.25 13.94 0.36
CA GLY A 335 -0.31 13.16 1.16
C GLY A 335 -0.95 12.10 2.07
N VAL A 336 -2.13 12.39 2.64
CA VAL A 336 -2.92 11.42 3.40
C VAL A 336 -3.45 10.32 2.49
N CYS A 337 -4.08 10.67 1.37
CA CYS A 337 -4.56 9.71 0.37
C CYS A 337 -3.43 8.84 -0.16
N PHE A 338 -2.28 9.44 -0.48
CA PHE A 338 -1.10 8.71 -0.94
C PHE A 338 -0.66 7.68 0.10
N THR A 339 -0.51 8.07 1.37
CA THR A 339 -0.10 7.12 2.41
C THR A 339 -1.17 6.04 2.66
N PHE A 340 -2.45 6.41 2.63
CA PHE A 340 -3.56 5.50 2.87
C PHE A 340 -3.72 4.47 1.75
N PHE A 341 -3.74 4.88 0.47
CA PHE A 341 -4.00 3.96 -0.64
C PHE A 341 -2.87 2.97 -0.93
N HIS A 342 -1.67 3.17 -0.37
CA HIS A 342 -0.64 2.14 -0.39
C HIS A 342 -0.98 0.93 0.50
N TRP A 343 -1.76 1.13 1.57
CA TRP A 343 -2.20 0.03 2.43
C TRP A 343 -3.03 -1.01 1.66
N PRO A 344 -4.17 -0.65 1.03
CA PRO A 344 -4.98 -1.61 0.32
C PRO A 344 -4.31 -2.05 -1.00
N LEU A 345 -3.40 -1.25 -1.58
CA LEU A 345 -2.54 -1.70 -2.68
C LEU A 345 -1.68 -2.90 -2.25
N CYS A 346 -0.92 -2.77 -1.16
CA CYS A 346 -0.09 -3.86 -0.67
C CYS A 346 -0.92 -5.06 -0.24
N ALA A 347 -2.08 -4.85 0.40
CA ALA A 347 -3.00 -5.94 0.75
C ALA A 347 -3.47 -6.71 -0.50
N ALA A 348 -3.85 -5.99 -1.56
CA ALA A 348 -4.28 -6.58 -2.83
C ALA A 348 -3.16 -7.37 -3.52
N LEU A 349 -1.93 -6.87 -3.49
CA LEU A 349 -0.75 -7.58 -4.03
C LEU A 349 -0.42 -8.83 -3.22
N VAL A 350 -0.50 -8.80 -1.89
CA VAL A 350 -0.35 -9.99 -1.04
C VAL A 350 -1.44 -11.02 -1.34
N LEU A 351 -2.68 -10.58 -1.56
CA LEU A 351 -3.78 -11.48 -1.93
C LEU A 351 -3.54 -12.16 -3.28
N ALA A 352 -3.09 -11.40 -4.30
CA ALA A 352 -2.71 -11.95 -5.59
C ALA A 352 -1.53 -12.92 -5.46
N SER A 353 -0.54 -12.58 -4.63
CA SER A 353 0.61 -13.43 -4.32
C SER A 353 0.21 -14.79 -3.72
N ALA A 354 -0.67 -14.79 -2.72
CA ALA A 354 -1.13 -16.03 -2.10
C ALA A 354 -1.90 -16.94 -3.08
N ALA A 355 -2.64 -16.34 -4.03
CA ALA A 355 -3.35 -17.08 -5.06
C ALA A 355 -2.43 -17.65 -6.14
N SER A 356 -1.37 -16.91 -6.52
CA SER A 356 -0.48 -17.26 -7.64
C SER A 356 0.18 -18.63 -7.44
N GLY A 357 0.65 -18.94 -6.23
CA GLY A 357 1.28 -20.23 -5.93
C GLY A 357 0.34 -21.42 -6.14
N LYS A 358 -0.93 -21.29 -5.73
CA LYS A 358 -1.95 -22.34 -5.97
C LYS A 358 -2.28 -22.49 -7.45
N MET A 359 -2.33 -21.38 -8.20
CA MET A 359 -2.59 -21.37 -9.64
C MET A 359 -1.44 -21.99 -10.45
N VAL A 360 -0.19 -21.77 -10.05
CA VAL A 360 0.97 -22.42 -10.70
C VAL A 360 1.02 -23.90 -10.38
N ALA A 361 0.70 -24.29 -9.14
CA ALA A 361 0.73 -25.69 -8.73
C ALA A 361 -0.34 -26.56 -9.41
N ASN A 362 -1.58 -26.05 -9.56
CA ASN A 362 -2.73 -26.84 -10.02
C ASN A 362 -3.34 -26.28 -11.32
N ASP A 363 -3.87 -27.15 -12.18
CA ASP A 363 -4.52 -26.73 -13.43
C ASP A 363 -5.98 -26.32 -13.22
N GLU A 364 -6.63 -26.93 -12.23
CA GLU A 364 -7.95 -26.55 -11.73
C GLU A 364 -7.78 -26.12 -10.28
N VAL A 365 -8.32 -24.96 -9.94
CA VAL A 365 -8.30 -24.42 -8.58
C VAL A 365 -9.71 -24.00 -8.19
N ASP A 366 -9.97 -23.95 -6.90
CA ASP A 366 -11.25 -23.49 -6.38
C ASP A 366 -11.56 -22.08 -6.89
N SER A 367 -12.85 -21.81 -7.14
CA SER A 367 -13.34 -20.49 -7.57
C SER A 367 -12.86 -19.35 -6.67
N GLY A 368 -12.69 -19.61 -5.37
CA GLY A 368 -12.11 -18.65 -4.42
C GLY A 368 -10.67 -18.23 -4.76
N VAL A 369 -9.83 -19.13 -5.28
CA VAL A 369 -8.45 -18.83 -5.70
C VAL A 369 -8.46 -17.96 -6.97
N HIS A 370 -9.35 -18.25 -7.92
CA HIS A 370 -9.54 -17.38 -9.08
C HIS A 370 -9.99 -15.98 -8.68
N TRP A 371 -10.94 -15.88 -7.74
CA TRP A 371 -11.40 -14.62 -7.20
C TRP A 371 -10.26 -13.84 -6.57
N TYR A 372 -9.46 -14.44 -5.67
CA TYR A 372 -8.31 -13.79 -5.02
C TYR A 372 -7.26 -13.28 -6.01
N TRP A 373 -6.98 -14.05 -7.06
CA TRP A 373 -6.07 -13.61 -8.12
C TRP A 373 -6.63 -12.41 -8.88
N GLY A 374 -7.85 -12.52 -9.40
CA GLY A 374 -8.47 -11.44 -10.17
C GLY A 374 -8.73 -10.19 -9.35
N SER A 375 -9.20 -10.34 -8.10
CA SER A 375 -9.44 -9.23 -7.20
C SER A 375 -8.14 -8.60 -6.70
N GLY A 376 -7.14 -9.40 -6.36
CA GLY A 376 -5.83 -8.90 -5.93
C GLY A 376 -5.15 -8.08 -7.03
N VAL A 377 -5.05 -8.62 -8.24
CA VAL A 377 -4.47 -7.89 -9.38
C VAL A 377 -5.34 -6.68 -9.78
N GLY A 378 -6.66 -6.86 -9.83
CA GLY A 378 -7.59 -5.79 -10.21
C GLY A 378 -7.60 -4.61 -9.24
N PHE A 379 -7.68 -4.88 -7.93
CA PHE A 379 -7.57 -3.82 -6.92
C PHE A 379 -6.20 -3.17 -6.90
N ALA A 380 -5.11 -3.91 -7.10
CA ALA A 380 -3.79 -3.32 -7.21
C ALA A 380 -3.72 -2.28 -8.34
N ILE A 381 -4.25 -2.59 -9.53
CA ILE A 381 -4.32 -1.66 -10.66
C ILE A 381 -5.19 -0.44 -10.33
N ILE A 382 -6.35 -0.65 -9.69
CA ILE A 382 -7.23 0.45 -9.27
C ILE A 382 -6.51 1.40 -8.31
N PHE A 383 -5.85 0.86 -7.28
CA PHE A 383 -5.13 1.69 -6.30
C PHE A 383 -3.90 2.37 -6.90
N MET A 384 -3.17 1.72 -7.81
CA MET A 384 -2.10 2.38 -8.57
C MET A 384 -2.64 3.55 -9.40
N ALA A 385 -3.78 3.39 -10.07
CA ALA A 385 -4.41 4.48 -10.82
C ALA A 385 -4.87 5.64 -9.91
N ILE A 386 -5.44 5.34 -8.74
CA ILE A 386 -5.80 6.35 -7.74
C ILE A 386 -4.56 7.08 -7.23
N LEU A 387 -3.48 6.35 -6.94
CA LEU A 387 -2.21 6.92 -6.48
C LEU A 387 -1.58 7.83 -7.54
N ASP A 388 -1.58 7.45 -8.81
CA ASP A 388 -1.13 8.33 -9.90
C ASP A 388 -1.93 9.64 -9.93
N LEU A 389 -3.25 9.58 -9.73
CA LEU A 389 -4.11 10.76 -9.67
C LEU A 389 -3.84 11.67 -8.46
N THR A 390 -3.23 11.17 -7.38
CA THR A 390 -2.85 12.02 -6.23
C THR A 390 -1.70 12.98 -6.54
N HIS A 391 -0.86 12.65 -7.54
CA HIS A 391 0.29 13.47 -7.94
C HIS A 391 -0.13 14.69 -8.76
N HIS A 392 0.56 15.81 -8.58
CA HIS A 392 0.30 17.00 -9.39
C HIS A 392 1.18 16.99 -10.65
N ASN A 393 0.58 17.13 -11.82
CA ASN A 393 1.30 17.09 -13.10
C ASN A 393 2.02 18.43 -13.35
N LEU A 394 3.35 18.40 -13.49
CA LEU A 394 4.14 19.61 -13.76
C LEU A 394 4.11 19.99 -15.25
N ALA A 395 3.85 19.04 -16.13
CA ALA A 395 3.84 19.20 -17.58
C ALA A 395 2.46 18.86 -18.19
N PRO A 396 1.39 19.63 -17.87
CA PRO A 396 0.07 19.36 -18.39
C PRO A 396 0.04 19.50 -19.92
N GLY A 397 -0.33 18.42 -20.61
CA GLY A 397 -0.60 18.44 -22.06
C GLY A 397 0.57 18.04 -22.95
N GLN A 398 1.76 17.79 -22.41
CA GLN A 398 2.91 17.26 -23.16
C GLN A 398 2.77 15.78 -23.51
N ALA A 399 2.17 14.98 -22.62
CA ALA A 399 1.90 13.56 -22.87
C ALA A 399 0.96 13.35 -24.06
N ARG A 400 1.21 12.29 -24.84
CA ARG A 400 0.40 11.91 -26.01
C ARG A 400 -1.04 11.61 -25.63
N ILE A 401 -1.25 10.93 -24.51
CA ILE A 401 -2.58 10.63 -23.96
C ILE A 401 -2.71 11.30 -22.59
N ALA A 402 -3.83 11.99 -22.40
CA ALA A 402 -4.11 12.67 -21.14
C ALA A 402 -4.12 11.67 -19.96
N ARG A 403 -3.48 12.04 -18.85
CA ARG A 403 -3.36 11.20 -17.64
C ARG A 403 -4.72 10.67 -17.15
N VAL A 404 -5.75 11.51 -17.17
CA VAL A 404 -7.11 11.10 -16.74
C VAL A 404 -7.65 9.96 -17.61
N ILE A 405 -7.38 9.95 -18.91
CA ILE A 405 -7.82 8.87 -19.81
C ILE A 405 -7.08 7.57 -19.50
N ARG A 406 -5.76 7.65 -19.25
CA ARG A 406 -4.94 6.49 -18.84
C ARG A 406 -5.44 5.91 -17.51
N ALA A 407 -5.70 6.77 -16.53
CA ALA A 407 -6.25 6.37 -15.24
C ALA A 407 -7.65 5.74 -15.36
N LEU A 408 -8.55 6.31 -16.18
CA LEU A 408 -9.87 5.73 -16.42
C LEU A 408 -9.78 4.33 -17.07
N LEU A 409 -8.87 4.15 -18.03
CA LEU A 409 -8.64 2.84 -18.64
C LEU A 409 -8.11 1.84 -17.61
N ALA A 410 -7.19 2.25 -16.74
CA ALA A 410 -6.68 1.41 -15.65
C ALA A 410 -7.79 1.02 -14.66
N LEU A 411 -8.68 1.95 -14.30
CA LEU A 411 -9.84 1.65 -13.44
C LEU A 411 -10.79 0.64 -14.10
N CYS A 412 -11.07 0.79 -15.40
CA CYS A 412 -11.88 -0.16 -16.16
C CYS A 412 -11.21 -1.54 -16.26
N ALA A 413 -9.90 -1.59 -16.48
CA ALA A 413 -9.12 -2.83 -16.54
C ALA A 413 -9.06 -3.55 -15.18
N GLY A 414 -8.88 -2.81 -14.09
CA GLY A 414 -8.93 -3.40 -12.76
C GLY A 414 -10.33 -3.92 -12.40
N LEU A 415 -11.38 -3.17 -12.75
CA LEU A 415 -12.76 -3.62 -12.56
C LEU A 415 -13.10 -4.84 -13.42
N SER A 416 -12.60 -4.91 -14.66
CA SER A 416 -12.83 -6.07 -15.52
C SER A 416 -12.16 -7.32 -14.96
N LEU A 417 -10.95 -7.23 -14.41
CA LEU A 417 -10.28 -8.36 -13.75
C LEU A 417 -11.01 -8.86 -12.51
N ILE A 418 -11.56 -7.94 -11.71
CA ILE A 418 -12.42 -8.28 -10.56
C ILE A 418 -13.66 -9.00 -11.09
N LEU A 419 -14.44 -8.40 -11.98
CA LEU A 419 -15.71 -9.00 -12.42
C LEU A 419 -15.51 -10.31 -13.18
N PHE A 420 -14.44 -10.41 -13.97
CA PHE A 420 -14.10 -11.61 -14.72
C PHE A 420 -13.89 -12.81 -13.79
N SER A 421 -13.21 -12.64 -12.64
CA SER A 421 -12.92 -13.74 -11.74
C SER A 421 -14.14 -14.32 -11.00
N LEU A 422 -15.33 -13.70 -11.10
CA LEU A 422 -16.59 -14.31 -10.62
C LEU A 422 -17.12 -15.41 -11.54
N GLY A 423 -16.74 -15.40 -12.81
CA GLY A 423 -17.30 -16.29 -13.84
C GLY A 423 -16.37 -17.42 -14.28
N THR A 424 -15.25 -17.64 -13.59
CA THR A 424 -14.16 -18.54 -14.03
C THR A 424 -14.25 -19.96 -13.46
N GLU A 425 -15.41 -20.40 -12.99
CA GLU A 425 -15.58 -21.72 -12.33
C GLU A 425 -15.16 -22.91 -13.23
N HIS A 426 -15.29 -22.77 -14.55
CA HIS A 426 -14.96 -23.82 -15.52
C HIS A 426 -13.64 -23.57 -16.27
N MET A 427 -12.90 -22.50 -15.94
CA MET A 427 -11.69 -22.14 -16.66
C MET A 427 -10.46 -22.72 -15.98
N SER A 428 -9.51 -23.21 -16.78
CA SER A 428 -8.21 -23.63 -16.24
C SER A 428 -7.42 -22.43 -15.72
N SER A 429 -6.57 -22.67 -14.72
CA SER A 429 -5.70 -21.66 -14.13
C SER A 429 -4.80 -20.98 -15.18
N THR A 430 -4.34 -21.75 -16.17
CA THR A 430 -3.57 -21.23 -17.32
C THR A 430 -4.35 -20.18 -18.12
N ALA A 431 -5.63 -20.43 -18.40
CA ALA A 431 -6.47 -19.50 -19.15
C ALA A 431 -6.70 -18.20 -18.36
N VAL A 432 -6.95 -18.30 -17.06
CA VAL A 432 -7.12 -17.14 -16.17
C VAL A 432 -5.84 -16.29 -16.11
N LEU A 433 -4.68 -16.93 -15.97
CA LEU A 433 -3.37 -16.24 -15.99
C LEU A 433 -3.13 -15.56 -17.35
N ALA A 434 -3.40 -16.24 -18.46
CA ALA A 434 -3.21 -15.69 -19.80
C ALA A 434 -4.09 -14.47 -20.08
N ILE A 435 -5.36 -14.51 -19.66
CA ILE A 435 -6.27 -13.36 -19.78
C ILE A 435 -5.78 -12.19 -18.92
N THR A 436 -5.30 -12.47 -17.70
CA THR A 436 -4.73 -11.45 -16.81
C THR A 436 -3.50 -10.79 -17.43
N VAL A 437 -2.62 -11.57 -18.06
CA VAL A 437 -1.49 -11.07 -18.84
C VAL A 437 -1.97 -10.18 -19.98
N GLY A 438 -2.96 -10.63 -20.76
CA GLY A 438 -3.49 -9.85 -21.88
C GLY A 438 -3.99 -8.46 -21.45
N ILE A 439 -4.72 -8.38 -20.34
CA ILE A 439 -5.25 -7.11 -19.81
C ILE A 439 -4.12 -6.23 -19.25
N THR A 440 -3.23 -6.80 -18.44
CA THR A 440 -2.14 -6.03 -17.78
C THR A 440 -1.12 -5.53 -18.79
N TRP A 441 -0.74 -6.33 -19.78
CA TRP A 441 0.20 -5.94 -20.83
C TRP A 441 -0.41 -4.95 -21.82
N PHE A 442 -1.69 -5.09 -22.16
CA PHE A 442 -2.38 -4.07 -22.94
C PHE A 442 -2.37 -2.72 -22.22
N LEU A 443 -2.69 -2.72 -20.92
CA LEU A 443 -2.66 -1.50 -20.11
C LEU A 443 -1.26 -0.90 -20.07
N LEU A 444 -0.22 -1.71 -19.83
CA LEU A 444 1.17 -1.27 -19.82
C LEU A 444 1.59 -0.65 -21.17
N ALA A 445 1.29 -1.32 -22.28
CA ALA A 445 1.62 -0.81 -23.61
C ALA A 445 0.91 0.52 -23.88
N PHE A 446 -0.36 0.62 -23.51
CA PHE A 446 -1.13 1.86 -23.64
C PHE A 446 -0.54 2.98 -22.79
N ASP A 447 -0.11 2.67 -21.57
CA ASP A 447 0.45 3.64 -20.63
C ASP A 447 1.80 4.17 -21.10
N ILE A 448 2.72 3.27 -21.50
CA ILE A 448 4.02 3.62 -22.08
C ILE A 448 3.84 4.51 -23.31
N VAL A 449 2.98 4.11 -24.26
CA VAL A 449 2.73 4.90 -25.48
C VAL A 449 2.06 6.24 -25.15
N GLY A 450 1.20 6.26 -24.13
CA GLY A 450 0.49 7.45 -23.69
C GLY A 450 1.37 8.47 -22.95
N MET A 451 2.41 8.01 -22.26
CA MET A 451 3.41 8.86 -21.61
C MET A 451 4.37 9.54 -22.58
N LEU A 452 4.58 8.98 -23.79
CA LEU A 452 5.46 9.59 -24.78
C LEU A 452 5.02 11.04 -25.08
N PRO A 453 5.98 11.97 -25.24
CA PRO A 453 5.65 13.35 -25.60
C PRO A 453 4.95 13.41 -26.97
N LYS A 454 4.09 14.41 -27.15
CA LYS A 454 3.47 14.67 -28.45
C LYS A 454 4.55 15.02 -29.48
N PRO A 455 4.36 14.63 -30.76
CA PRO A 455 5.26 15.05 -31.83
C PRO A 455 5.38 16.58 -31.86
N GLY A 456 6.61 17.11 -31.83
CA GLY A 456 6.89 18.55 -31.87
C GLY A 456 7.05 19.25 -30.50
N THR A 457 6.74 18.59 -29.38
CA THR A 457 6.91 19.19 -28.04
C THR A 457 8.39 19.34 -27.67
N VAL A 458 9.21 18.32 -27.96
CA VAL A 458 10.66 18.33 -27.72
C VAL A 458 11.36 19.43 -28.53
N GLN A 459 10.96 19.62 -29.79
CA GLN A 459 11.50 20.69 -30.64
C GLN A 459 11.14 22.07 -30.09
N LYS A 460 9.93 22.23 -29.55
CA LYS A 460 9.50 23.48 -28.93
C LYS A 460 10.27 23.78 -27.65
N GLU A 461 10.50 22.77 -26.81
CA GLU A 461 11.31 22.92 -25.59
C GLU A 461 12.77 23.23 -25.89
N GLU A 462 13.36 22.58 -26.89
CA GLU A 462 14.72 22.90 -27.36
C GLU A 462 14.81 24.33 -27.91
N LEU A 463 13.79 24.79 -28.64
CA LEU A 463 13.68 26.18 -29.10
C LEU A 463 13.56 27.17 -27.94
N GLU A 464 12.62 26.95 -27.02
CA GLU A 464 12.42 27.81 -25.84
C GLU A 464 13.63 27.78 -24.90
N ARG A 465 14.40 26.69 -24.88
CA ARG A 465 15.66 26.59 -24.12
C ARG A 465 16.77 27.40 -24.79
N ARG A 466 16.90 27.30 -26.12
CA ARG A 466 17.84 28.12 -26.90
C ARG A 466 17.54 29.61 -26.76
N GLU A 467 16.27 30.01 -26.85
CA GLU A 467 15.84 31.39 -26.64
C GLU A 467 16.21 31.89 -25.23
N ARG A 468 16.02 31.08 -24.19
CA ARG A 468 16.43 31.42 -22.81
C ARG A 468 17.95 31.50 -22.64
N GLU A 469 18.70 30.61 -23.26
CA GLU A 469 20.18 30.66 -23.25
C GLU A 469 20.69 31.90 -24.01
N GLU A 470 20.02 32.31 -25.09
CA GLU A 470 20.30 33.56 -25.81
C GLU A 470 19.94 34.82 -24.99
N GLU A 471 18.83 34.79 -24.24
CA GLU A 471 18.44 35.88 -23.33
C GLU A 471 19.39 36.00 -22.14
N GLN A 472 19.81 34.87 -21.55
CA GLN A 472 20.79 34.86 -20.45
C GLN A 472 22.20 35.25 -20.93
N GLY A 473 22.59 34.83 -22.13
CA GLY A 473 23.84 35.23 -22.77
C GLY A 473 23.92 36.72 -23.10
N LYS A 474 22.79 37.39 -23.29
CA LYS A 474 22.68 38.85 -23.44
C LYS A 474 22.68 39.61 -22.10
N GLY A 475 22.55 38.91 -20.97
CA GLY A 475 22.44 39.48 -19.62
C GLY A 475 23.68 39.33 -18.75
N VAL A 476 24.88 39.17 -19.32
CA VAL A 476 26.12 39.06 -18.53
C VAL A 476 26.53 40.44 -18.02
N VAL A 477 26.14 40.76 -16.80
CA VAL A 477 26.77 41.84 -16.02
C VAL A 477 28.14 41.33 -15.59
N VAL A 478 29.19 41.75 -16.30
CA VAL A 478 30.57 41.58 -15.84
C VAL A 478 30.76 42.50 -14.65
N GLN A 479 30.85 41.92 -13.46
CA GLN A 479 31.17 42.65 -12.24
C GLN A 479 32.70 42.75 -12.15
N ASP A 480 33.26 43.88 -12.56
CA ASP A 480 34.68 44.15 -12.34
C ASP A 480 34.96 44.20 -10.83
N MET A 481 36.14 43.70 -10.44
CA MET A 481 36.60 43.50 -9.06
C MET A 481 36.68 44.78 -8.20
N ASP A 482 36.32 45.94 -8.76
CA ASP A 482 36.42 47.25 -8.13
C ASP A 482 35.05 47.86 -7.75
N GLY A 483 33.97 47.07 -7.80
CA GLY A 483 32.68 47.44 -7.19
C GLY A 483 31.88 48.53 -7.92
N ARG A 484 32.21 48.86 -9.18
CA ARG A 484 31.39 49.72 -10.05
C ARG A 484 30.81 48.90 -11.19
N GLY A 485 29.52 48.56 -11.12
CA GLY A 485 28.82 47.84 -12.18
C GLY A 485 28.62 48.73 -13.40
N ARG A 486 29.11 48.30 -14.57
CA ARG A 486 28.85 48.93 -15.87
C ARG A 486 27.92 48.02 -16.67
N LEU A 487 26.79 48.55 -17.14
CA LEU A 487 25.91 47.87 -18.09
C LEU A 487 26.50 48.07 -19.49
N GLU A 488 27.23 47.09 -20.00
CA GLU A 488 27.59 47.07 -21.42
C GLU A 488 26.46 46.40 -22.22
N ARG A 489 25.80 47.21 -23.04
CA ARG A 489 24.88 46.71 -24.05
C ARG A 489 25.71 46.38 -25.28
N VAL A 490 25.93 45.09 -25.54
CA VAL A 490 26.58 44.64 -26.78
C VAL A 490 25.55 44.71 -27.90
N ASP A 491 25.31 45.92 -28.40
CA ASP A 491 24.68 46.09 -29.70
C ASP A 491 25.77 45.87 -30.74
N GLY A 492 25.61 44.82 -31.55
CA GLY A 492 26.48 44.57 -32.68
C GLY A 492 26.48 45.78 -33.61
N VAL A 493 27.68 46.14 -34.07
CA VAL A 493 28.03 47.31 -34.90
C VAL A 493 28.41 48.54 -34.06
N GLY A 494 29.71 48.83 -34.07
CA GLY A 494 30.36 49.67 -33.07
C GLY A 494 30.16 51.17 -33.22
N GLU A 495 30.16 51.83 -32.06
CA GLU A 495 30.75 53.14 -31.81
C GLU A 495 30.77 53.32 -30.27
N VAL A 496 31.96 53.41 -29.68
CA VAL A 496 32.11 53.69 -28.23
C VAL A 496 32.02 55.20 -28.05
N ARG A 497 30.91 55.69 -27.49
CA ARG A 497 30.75 57.09 -27.08
C ARG A 497 30.86 57.18 -25.56
N GLU A 498 31.94 57.79 -25.08
CA GLU A 498 32.14 58.10 -23.67
C GLU A 498 31.34 59.36 -23.28
N GLU A 499 30.29 59.21 -22.47
CA GLU A 499 29.72 60.33 -21.73
C GLU A 499 30.26 60.34 -20.29
N ARG A 500 30.83 61.49 -19.90
CA ARG A 500 31.44 61.75 -18.59
C ARG A 500 30.36 62.34 -17.66
N ILE A 501 30.05 61.66 -16.57
CA ILE A 501 29.16 62.17 -15.52
C ILE A 501 29.99 63.03 -14.55
N GLU A 502 29.62 64.30 -14.40
CA GLU A 502 30.19 65.21 -13.39
C GLU A 502 29.66 64.87 -11.99
N GLU A 503 30.58 64.65 -11.03
CA GLU A 503 30.25 64.46 -9.62
C GLU A 503 29.85 65.80 -8.96
N GLY A 504 28.58 65.93 -8.60
CA GLY A 504 28.04 67.02 -7.81
C GLY A 504 28.44 66.90 -6.33
N ARG A 505 29.26 67.87 -5.91
CA ARG A 505 29.69 68.24 -4.56
C ARG A 505 28.48 68.43 -3.61
N LEU A 506 28.48 67.77 -2.45
CA LEU A 506 27.63 68.14 -1.31
C LEU A 506 28.53 68.71 -0.20
N GLU A 507 28.55 70.04 -0.11
CA GLU A 507 29.09 70.81 1.01
C GLU A 507 28.00 71.08 2.07
N GLU A 508 28.42 70.91 3.33
CA GLU A 508 28.09 71.70 4.54
C GLU A 508 26.64 71.88 5.04
N GLY A 509 26.44 71.54 6.33
CA GLY A 509 26.21 72.61 7.31
C GLY A 509 24.89 72.66 8.11
N ASN A 510 25.03 72.29 9.40
CA ASN A 510 24.53 73.00 10.61
C ASN A 510 23.05 72.93 11.10
N ARG A 511 22.96 72.58 12.40
CA ARG A 511 22.05 73.05 13.50
C ARG A 511 20.54 72.78 13.30
N SER A 512 19.77 72.26 14.27
CA SER A 512 19.78 72.39 15.74
C SER A 512 19.14 71.18 16.41
#